data_AF-A0A940UAU1-F1
#
_entry.id   AF-A0A940UAU1-F1
#
_cell.length_a   1.000
_cell.length_b   1.000
_cell.length_c   1.000
_cell.angle_alpha   90.00
_cell.angle_beta   90.00
_cell.angle_gamma   90.00
#
_symmetry.space_group_name_H-M   'P 1'
#
loop_
_entity.id
_entity.type
_entity.pdbx_description
1 polymer ?
#
loop_
_entity_poly.entity_id
_entity_poly.type
_entity_poly.pdbx_seq_one_letter_code
_entity_poly.pdbx_strand_id
1 'polypeptide(L)'
;MAVQPLGTAIIAIVLLLVIPLGASAAGWTAPLAVIIPYAAFTLFLVGFVRRILLWAKAPVPFRITTTCGQQASLPWIKNDPLDCPSDLKGVIGRMALEIFLFRSLFRNTEVKIVGGRPVTGSAKWLWFFGLLFHWSLLIIVFRHLRFFSEPIASWINGLAAVDGFFEIG
;
A
#
# COMPACT_ATOMS: atom_id res chain seq x y z
N MET A 1 4.42 -26.42 -18.81
CA MET A 1 3.99 -25.87 -20.11
C MET A 1 4.25 -24.37 -20.07
N ALA A 2 5.44 -23.93 -20.50
CA ALA A 2 5.83 -22.53 -20.43
C ALA A 2 5.05 -21.75 -21.49
N VAL A 3 4.11 -20.92 -21.04
CA VAL A 3 3.35 -20.05 -21.93
C VAL A 3 4.33 -19.04 -22.52
N GLN A 4 4.50 -19.04 -23.84
CA GLN A 4 5.38 -18.09 -24.52
C GLN A 4 4.90 -16.66 -24.21
N PRO A 5 5.75 -15.79 -23.64
CA PRO A 5 5.34 -14.45 -23.20
C PRO A 5 4.82 -13.58 -24.36
N LEU A 6 5.32 -13.84 -25.58
CA LEU A 6 4.85 -13.18 -26.80
C LEU A 6 3.42 -13.61 -27.19
N GLY A 7 3.13 -14.91 -27.11
CA GLY A 7 1.80 -15.45 -27.46
C GLY A 7 0.71 -14.95 -26.51
N THR A 8 1.03 -14.86 -25.22
CA THR A 8 0.11 -14.28 -24.22
C THR A 8 -0.11 -12.79 -24.42
N ALA A 9 0.95 -12.03 -24.71
CA ALA A 9 0.82 -10.60 -24.99
C ALA A 9 -0.06 -10.32 -26.21
N ILE A 10 0.12 -11.07 -27.30
CA ILE A 10 -0.70 -10.91 -28.52
C ILE A 10 -2.16 -11.26 -28.23
N ILE A 11 -2.42 -12.37 -27.52
CA ILE A 11 -3.80 -12.75 -27.13
C ILE A 11 -4.43 -11.66 -26.26
N ALA A 12 -3.70 -11.12 -25.29
CA ALA A 12 -4.20 -10.04 -24.43
C ALA A 12 -4.54 -8.79 -25.23
N ILE A 13 -3.69 -8.36 -26.17
CA ILE A 13 -3.92 -7.20 -27.04
C ILE A 13 -5.16 -7.42 -27.92
N VAL A 14 -5.29 -8.60 -28.54
CA VAL A 14 -6.44 -8.95 -29.38
C VAL A 14 -7.73 -8.92 -28.56
N LEU A 15 -7.74 -9.48 -27.34
CA LEU A 15 -8.89 -9.41 -26.45
C LEU A 15 -9.22 -7.96 -26.06
N LEU A 16 -8.21 -7.14 -25.77
CA LEU A 16 -8.37 -5.71 -25.43
C LEU A 16 -8.97 -4.88 -26.57
N LEU A 17 -8.78 -5.29 -27.82
CA LEU A 17 -9.36 -4.63 -29.00
C LEU A 17 -10.74 -5.18 -29.37
N VAL A 18 -10.89 -6.51 -29.37
CA VAL A 18 -12.12 -7.18 -29.84
C VAL A 18 -13.26 -7.01 -28.83
N ILE A 19 -12.99 -7.02 -27.53
CA ILE A 19 -14.05 -6.89 -26.51
C ILE A 19 -14.74 -5.52 -26.58
N PRO A 20 -14.03 -4.37 -26.62
CA PRO A 20 -14.67 -3.06 -26.76
C PRO A 20 -15.35 -2.86 -28.11
N LEU A 21 -14.74 -3.35 -29.21
CA LEU A 21 -15.32 -3.23 -30.55
C LEU A 21 -16.60 -4.08 -30.69
N GLY A 22 -16.58 -5.33 -30.21
CA GLY A 22 -17.73 -6.21 -30.19
C GLY A 22 -18.84 -5.67 -29.28
N ALA A 23 -18.49 -5.13 -28.11
CA ALA A 23 -19.43 -4.44 -27.24
C ALA A 23 -20.06 -3.22 -27.90
N SER A 24 -19.29 -2.44 -28.65
CA SER A 24 -19.77 -1.28 -29.40
C SER A 24 -20.76 -1.70 -30.50
N ALA A 25 -20.39 -2.68 -31.32
CA ALA A 25 -21.22 -3.20 -32.39
C ALA A 25 -22.54 -3.83 -31.88
N ALA A 26 -22.52 -4.43 -30.68
CA ALA A 26 -23.69 -5.02 -30.05
C ALA A 26 -24.56 -4.02 -29.26
N GLY A 27 -24.16 -2.75 -29.16
CA GLY A 27 -24.87 -1.74 -28.35
C GLY A 27 -24.69 -1.89 -26.83
N TRP A 28 -23.70 -2.67 -26.38
CA TRP A 28 -23.41 -2.98 -24.97
C TRP A 28 -22.43 -1.99 -24.31
N THR A 29 -22.22 -0.82 -24.93
CA THR A 29 -21.30 0.21 -24.41
C THR A 29 -21.70 0.71 -23.02
N ALA A 30 -22.98 1.02 -22.80
CA ALA A 30 -23.46 1.53 -21.51
C ALA A 30 -23.29 0.52 -20.35
N PRO A 31 -23.68 -0.77 -20.49
CA PRO A 31 -23.38 -1.78 -19.48
C PRO A 31 -21.90 -1.91 -19.12
N LEU A 32 -21.00 -1.88 -20.11
CA LEU A 32 -19.58 -2.12 -19.91
C LEU A 32 -18.78 -0.89 -19.44
N ALA A 33 -19.09 0.29 -19.97
CA ALA A 33 -18.33 1.51 -19.66
C ALA A 33 -18.90 2.28 -18.45
N VAL A 34 -20.16 2.04 -18.08
CA VAL A 34 -20.84 2.76 -16.99
C VAL A 34 -21.25 1.81 -15.88
N ILE A 35 -22.17 0.87 -16.18
CA ILE A 35 -22.83 0.07 -15.13
C ILE A 35 -21.82 -0.81 -14.39
N ILE A 36 -20.99 -1.56 -15.12
CA ILE A 36 -20.02 -2.49 -14.51
C ILE A 36 -18.97 -1.73 -13.65
N PRO A 37 -18.31 -0.66 -14.13
CA PRO A 37 -17.36 0.10 -13.31
C PRO A 37 -17.98 0.67 -12.03
N TYR A 38 -19.16 1.30 -12.12
CA TYR A 38 -19.84 1.84 -10.94
C TYR A 38 -20.27 0.74 -9.98
N ALA A 39 -20.84 -0.36 -10.47
CA ALA A 39 -21.22 -1.49 -9.64
C ALA A 39 -20.00 -2.13 -8.93
N ALA A 40 -18.89 -2.31 -9.65
CA ALA A 40 -17.65 -2.84 -9.09
C ALA A 40 -17.09 -1.91 -8.01
N PHE A 41 -17.06 -0.60 -8.27
CA PHE A 41 -16.60 0.39 -7.32
C PHE A 41 -17.49 0.45 -6.06
N THR A 42 -18.81 0.46 -6.23
CA THR A 42 -19.76 0.43 -5.10
C THR A 42 -19.61 -0.85 -4.28
N LEU A 43 -19.52 -2.01 -4.92
CA LEU A 43 -19.33 -3.29 -4.23
C LEU A 43 -18.01 -3.30 -3.45
N PHE A 44 -16.93 -2.83 -4.06
CA PHE A 44 -15.63 -2.68 -3.40
C PHE A 44 -15.72 -1.77 -2.18
N LEU A 45 -16.30 -0.58 -2.34
CA LEU A 45 -16.38 0.42 -1.27
C LEU A 45 -17.24 -0.08 -0.10
N VAL A 46 -18.43 -0.62 -0.37
CA VAL A 46 -19.32 -1.18 0.65
C VAL A 46 -18.66 -2.37 1.35
N GLY A 47 -18.03 -3.27 0.58
CA GLY A 47 -17.31 -4.43 1.12
C GLY A 47 -16.14 -4.00 2.01
N PHE A 48 -15.35 -3.03 1.58
CA PHE A 48 -14.22 -2.47 2.31
C PHE A 48 -14.66 -1.81 3.62
N VAL A 49 -15.66 -0.93 3.58
CA VAL A 49 -16.23 -0.30 4.78
C VAL A 49 -16.80 -1.34 5.74
N ARG A 50 -17.57 -2.31 5.24
CA ARG A 50 -18.09 -3.42 6.06
C ARG A 50 -16.96 -4.18 6.73
N ARG A 51 -15.86 -4.48 6.02
CA ARG A 51 -14.69 -5.17 6.59
C ARG A 51 -14.05 -4.37 7.71
N ILE A 52 -13.86 -3.05 7.53
CA ILE A 52 -13.34 -2.15 8.57
C ILE A 52 -14.25 -2.17 9.80
N LEU A 53 -15.57 -2.03 9.62
CA LEU A 53 -16.52 -2.03 10.72
C LEU A 53 -16.54 -3.37 11.47
N LEU A 54 -16.41 -4.49 10.76
CA LEU A 54 -16.31 -5.82 11.39
C LEU A 54 -15.03 -5.95 12.22
N TRP A 55 -13.89 -5.46 11.71
CA TRP A 55 -12.64 -5.45 12.47
C TRP A 55 -12.69 -4.51 13.68
N ALA A 56 -13.28 -3.32 13.53
CA ALA A 56 -13.43 -2.36 14.63
C ALA A 56 -14.34 -2.89 15.76
N LYS A 57 -15.33 -3.73 15.43
CA LYS A 57 -16.23 -4.37 16.39
C LYS A 57 -15.68 -5.66 16.99
N ALA A 58 -14.57 -6.20 16.47
CA ALA A 58 -13.99 -7.42 16.99
C ALA A 58 -13.52 -7.18 18.44
N PRO A 59 -14.03 -7.94 19.43
CA PRO A 59 -13.59 -7.78 20.81
C PRO A 59 -12.11 -8.14 20.91
N VAL A 60 -11.37 -7.34 21.68
CA VAL A 60 -9.96 -7.60 22.01
C VAL A 60 -9.91 -7.96 23.50
N PRO A 61 -9.99 -9.27 23.86
CA PRO A 61 -10.16 -9.72 25.25
C PRO A 61 -9.05 -9.23 26.18
N PHE A 62 -7.83 -9.08 25.64
CA PHE A 62 -6.69 -8.51 26.35
C PHE A 62 -6.05 -7.43 25.49
N ARG A 63 -6.05 -6.18 25.97
CA ARG A 63 -5.30 -5.08 25.36
C ARG A 63 -3.83 -5.17 25.75
N ILE A 64 -3.13 -6.18 25.27
CA ILE A 64 -1.69 -6.29 25.41
C ILE A 64 -1.08 -5.46 24.29
N THR A 65 -0.75 -4.21 24.59
CA THR A 65 -0.04 -3.34 23.66
C THR A 65 1.38 -3.86 23.48
N THR A 66 1.76 -4.18 22.25
CA THR A 66 3.14 -4.53 21.91
C THR A 66 4.00 -3.26 21.92
N THR A 67 4.58 -2.97 23.07
CA THR A 67 5.50 -1.84 23.27
C THR A 67 6.92 -2.36 23.41
N CYS A 68 7.85 -1.81 22.63
CA CYS A 68 9.24 -2.29 22.56
C CYS A 68 10.22 -1.39 23.32
N GLY A 69 9.72 -0.33 23.97
CA GLY A 69 10.52 0.73 24.60
C GLY A 69 10.02 1.10 25.99
N GLN A 70 10.72 2.03 26.63
CA GLN A 70 10.45 2.41 28.02
C GLN A 70 9.11 3.13 28.16
N GLN A 71 8.22 2.57 28.98
CA GLN A 71 6.93 3.19 29.29
C GLN A 71 7.06 4.45 30.15
N ALA A 72 6.09 5.35 30.02
CA ALA A 72 5.94 6.48 30.93
C ALA A 72 5.59 5.95 32.33
N SER A 73 6.55 6.04 33.25
CA SER A 73 6.43 5.49 34.61
C SER A 73 6.75 6.56 35.65
N LEU A 74 8.03 6.79 35.94
CA LEU A 74 8.48 7.74 36.95
C LEU A 74 9.10 8.99 36.28
N PRO A 75 8.93 10.20 36.82
CA PRO A 75 9.40 11.45 36.19
C PRO A 75 10.91 11.50 35.89
N TRP A 76 11.71 10.70 36.60
CA TRP A 76 13.17 10.63 36.42
C TRP A 76 13.63 9.53 35.47
N ILE A 77 12.72 8.66 34.99
CA ILE A 77 13.04 7.63 34.00
C ILE A 77 12.57 8.13 32.63
N LYS A 78 13.52 8.34 31.71
CA LYS A 78 13.24 8.78 30.35
C LYS A 78 12.35 7.77 29.64
N ASN A 79 11.18 8.21 29.18
CA ASN A 79 10.28 7.42 28.37
C ASN A 79 10.71 7.39 26.90
N ASP A 80 10.27 6.37 26.17
CA ASP A 80 10.40 6.28 24.71
C ASP A 80 9.01 6.38 24.06
N PRO A 81 8.55 7.59 23.68
CA PRO A 81 7.19 7.79 23.18
C PRO A 81 6.95 7.21 21.78
N LEU A 82 8.01 6.91 21.00
CA LEU A 82 7.86 6.31 19.67
C LEU A 82 7.76 4.78 19.73
N ASP A 83 8.38 4.15 20.75
CA ASP A 83 8.27 2.71 21.00
C ASP A 83 7.21 2.32 22.03
N CYS A 84 6.89 3.22 22.96
CA CYS A 84 5.86 3.09 23.98
C CYS A 84 5.08 4.41 24.15
N PRO A 85 4.16 4.72 23.21
CA PRO A 85 3.41 5.97 23.25
C PRO A 85 2.49 6.05 24.48
N SER A 86 2.50 7.20 25.14
CA SER A 86 1.63 7.51 26.29
C SER A 86 0.62 8.63 25.99
N ASP A 87 0.73 9.26 24.82
CA ASP A 87 -0.12 10.32 24.34
C ASP A 87 -0.46 10.15 22.85
N LEU A 88 -1.40 10.96 22.35
CA LEU A 88 -1.83 10.90 20.95
C LEU A 88 -0.69 11.24 19.98
N LYS A 89 0.20 12.17 20.34
CA LYS A 89 1.32 12.58 19.48
C LYS A 89 2.32 11.43 19.29
N GLY A 90 2.63 10.70 20.36
CA GLY A 90 3.46 9.49 20.29
C GLY A 90 2.82 8.42 19.41
N VAL A 91 1.50 8.21 19.51
CA VAL A 91 0.78 7.27 18.62
C VAL A 91 0.89 7.70 17.17
N ILE A 92 0.64 8.98 16.86
CA ILE A 92 0.76 9.52 15.50
C ILE A 92 2.19 9.32 14.97
N GLY A 93 3.20 9.66 15.77
CA GLY A 93 4.61 9.49 15.40
C GLY A 93 4.97 8.02 15.14
N ARG A 94 4.59 7.11 16.04
CA ARG A 94 4.80 5.67 15.87
C ARG A 94 4.15 5.17 14.58
N MET A 95 2.87 5.50 14.37
CA MET A 95 2.13 5.06 13.18
C MET A 95 2.71 5.64 11.89
N ALA A 96 3.16 6.90 11.89
CA ALA A 96 3.83 7.49 10.73
C ALA A 96 5.11 6.72 10.37
N LEU A 97 5.93 6.36 11.35
CA LEU A 97 7.15 5.57 11.12
C LEU A 97 6.84 4.14 10.62
N GLU A 98 5.78 3.52 11.13
CA GLU A 98 5.36 2.20 10.64
C GLU A 98 4.78 2.26 9.22
N ILE A 99 4.00 3.28 8.88
CA ILE A 99 3.35 3.41 7.56
C ILE A 99 4.35 3.85 6.48
N PHE A 100 5.13 4.90 6.76
CA PHE A 100 5.97 5.52 5.73
C PHE A 100 7.37 4.94 5.66
N LEU A 101 7.87 4.35 6.74
CA LEU A 101 9.25 3.85 6.82
C LEU A 101 9.35 2.37 7.20
N PHE A 102 8.24 1.65 7.36
CA PHE A 102 8.22 0.23 7.76
C PHE A 102 9.20 -0.06 8.91
N ARG A 103 9.18 0.78 9.95
CA ARG A 103 10.18 0.77 11.03
C ARG A 103 10.29 -0.59 11.72
N SER A 104 9.19 -1.30 11.95
CA SER A 104 9.18 -2.67 12.47
C SER A 104 9.95 -3.64 11.56
N LEU A 105 9.76 -3.56 10.25
CA LEU A 105 10.46 -4.39 9.26
C LEU A 105 11.96 -4.08 9.21
N PHE A 106 12.36 -2.81 9.36
CA PHE A 106 13.77 -2.43 9.45
C PHE A 106 14.48 -3.09 10.63
N ARG A 107 13.77 -3.22 11.76
CA ARG A 107 14.26 -3.83 13.00
C ARG A 107 14.13 -5.35 13.02
N ASN A 108 13.56 -5.94 11.97
CA ASN A 108 13.36 -7.38 11.92
C ASN A 108 14.69 -8.12 11.81
N THR A 109 14.98 -8.92 12.83
CA THR A 109 16.15 -9.80 12.90
C THR A 109 15.70 -11.23 12.64
N GLU A 110 16.25 -11.85 11.61
CA GLU A 110 15.95 -13.22 11.23
C GLU A 110 16.92 -14.15 11.96
N VAL A 111 16.43 -15.11 12.75
CA VAL A 111 17.28 -16.11 13.40
C VAL A 111 17.25 -17.40 12.60
N LYS A 112 18.41 -17.85 12.12
CA LYS A 112 18.58 -19.13 11.43
C LYS A 112 19.46 -20.05 12.25
N ILE A 113 19.12 -21.33 12.35
CA ILE A 113 20.00 -22.32 12.99
C ILE A 113 20.86 -22.94 11.89
N VAL A 114 22.17 -22.69 11.93
CA VAL A 114 23.15 -23.26 10.99
C VAL A 114 24.15 -24.08 11.81
N GLY A 115 24.24 -25.38 11.54
CA GLY A 115 25.14 -26.27 12.28
C GLY A 115 24.88 -26.34 13.78
N GLY A 116 23.61 -26.26 14.20
CA GLY A 116 23.23 -26.30 15.62
C GLY A 116 23.45 -24.99 16.39
N ARG A 117 23.89 -23.91 15.74
CA ARG A 117 24.07 -22.59 16.35
C ARG A 117 23.09 -21.56 15.78
N PRO A 118 22.49 -20.69 16.61
CA PRO A 118 21.66 -19.60 16.12
C PRO A 118 22.55 -18.50 15.48
N VAL A 119 22.24 -18.16 14.24
CA VAL A 119 22.85 -17.08 13.45
C VAL A 119 21.78 -16.03 13.18
N THR A 120 22.07 -14.78 13.52
CA THR A 120 21.15 -13.65 13.32
C THR A 120 21.45 -12.94 11.99
N GLY A 121 20.54 -13.02 11.04
CA GLY A 121 20.49 -12.21 9.82
C GLY A 121 19.63 -10.97 9.99
N SER A 122 19.77 -10.00 9.08
CA SER A 122 18.99 -8.75 9.10
C SER A 122 18.14 -8.63 7.85
N ALA A 123 16.85 -8.29 7.99
CA ALA A 123 15.91 -8.16 6.88
C ALA A 123 16.01 -6.82 6.12
N LYS A 124 17.15 -6.12 6.19
CA LYS A 124 17.33 -4.78 5.60
C LYS A 124 17.06 -4.70 4.10
N TRP A 125 17.38 -5.74 3.35
CA TRP A 125 17.08 -5.79 1.91
C TRP A 125 15.57 -5.88 1.64
N LEU A 126 14.87 -6.71 2.41
CA LEU A 126 13.41 -6.80 2.33
C LEU A 126 12.77 -5.46 2.69
N TRP A 127 13.28 -4.81 3.74
CA TRP A 127 12.86 -3.45 4.11
C TRP A 127 13.09 -2.45 2.97
N PHE A 128 14.30 -2.40 2.40
CA PHE A 128 14.67 -1.41 1.39
C PHE A 128 13.83 -1.55 0.12
N PHE A 129 13.75 -2.76 -0.45
CA PHE A 129 12.98 -2.99 -1.67
C PHE A 129 11.47 -2.90 -1.42
N GLY A 130 11.00 -3.32 -0.24
CA GLY A 130 9.60 -3.14 0.15
C GLY A 130 9.24 -1.66 0.23
N LEU A 131 10.10 -0.84 0.85
CA LEU A 131 9.92 0.61 0.95
C LEU A 131 9.90 1.27 -0.43
N LEU A 132 10.88 0.96 -1.28
CA LEU A 132 10.97 1.50 -2.65
C LEU A 132 9.72 1.18 -3.46
N PHE A 133 9.26 -0.08 -3.43
CA PHE A 133 8.07 -0.52 -4.15
C PHE A 133 6.82 0.25 -3.70
N HIS A 134 6.60 0.40 -2.39
CA HIS A 134 5.41 1.08 -1.87
C HIS A 134 5.44 2.60 -2.13
N TRP A 135 6.60 3.24 -2.03
CA TRP A 135 6.75 4.65 -2.38
C TRP A 135 6.52 4.90 -3.87
N SER A 136 7.03 4.02 -4.74
CA SER A 136 6.74 4.07 -6.18
C SER A 136 5.24 3.97 -6.44
N LEU A 137 4.55 2.98 -5.84
CA LEU A 137 3.11 2.81 -5.98
C LEU A 137 2.34 4.05 -5.48
N LEU A 138 2.74 4.62 -4.34
CA LEU A 138 2.10 5.80 -3.76
C LEU A 138 2.21 7.02 -4.69
N ILE A 139 3.40 7.27 -5.25
CA ILE A 139 3.64 8.36 -6.21
C ILE A 139 2.81 8.14 -7.47
N ILE A 140 2.80 6.93 -8.01
CA ILE A 140 2.00 6.57 -9.18
C ILE A 140 0.51 6.82 -8.92
N VAL A 141 -0.02 6.40 -7.77
CA VAL A 141 -1.42 6.64 -7.40
C VAL A 141 -1.72 8.13 -7.34
N PHE A 142 -0.90 8.93 -6.67
CA PHE A 142 -1.10 10.39 -6.62
C PHE A 142 -1.06 11.04 -8.01
N ARG A 143 -0.17 10.57 -8.89
CA ARG A 143 -0.12 11.04 -10.28
C ARG A 143 -1.40 10.69 -11.05
N HIS A 144 -1.99 9.52 -10.82
CA HIS A 144 -3.22 9.11 -11.49
C HIS A 144 -4.45 9.89 -11.02
N LEU A 145 -4.42 10.52 -9.84
CA LEU A 145 -5.51 11.39 -9.39
C LEU A 145 -5.76 12.57 -10.34
N ARG A 146 -4.78 12.94 -11.19
CA ARG A 146 -4.96 13.94 -12.26
C ARG A 146 -6.11 13.62 -13.21
N PHE A 147 -6.41 12.34 -13.43
CA PHE A 147 -7.48 11.91 -14.34
C PHE A 147 -8.87 11.98 -13.71
N PHE A 148 -8.95 12.20 -12.40
CA PHE A 148 -10.21 12.21 -11.65
C PHE A 148 -10.60 13.61 -11.14
N SER A 149 -9.76 14.63 -11.38
CA SER A 149 -9.93 15.98 -10.83
C SER A 149 -9.85 17.03 -11.93
N GLU A 150 -10.91 17.82 -12.13
CA GLU A 150 -10.94 18.97 -13.03
C GLU A 150 -11.36 20.23 -12.24
N PRO A 151 -10.49 21.25 -12.10
CA PRO A 151 -9.12 21.34 -12.62
C PRO A 151 -8.12 20.46 -11.86
N ILE A 152 -7.01 20.11 -12.52
CA ILE A 152 -5.95 19.32 -11.89
C ILE A 152 -5.34 20.12 -10.73
N ALA A 153 -5.26 19.51 -9.54
CA ALA A 153 -4.69 20.17 -8.38
C ALA A 153 -3.20 20.50 -8.60
N SER A 154 -2.79 21.73 -8.24
CA SER A 154 -1.45 22.26 -8.50
C SER A 154 -0.31 21.41 -7.91
N TRP A 155 -0.53 20.78 -6.75
CA TRP A 155 0.45 19.88 -6.12
C TRP A 155 0.66 18.57 -6.89
N ILE A 156 -0.35 18.09 -7.63
CA ILE A 156 -0.23 16.92 -8.52
C ILE A 156 0.63 17.27 -9.73
N ASN A 157 0.45 18.47 -10.30
CA ASN A 157 1.30 18.96 -11.39
C ASN A 157 2.76 19.13 -10.96
N GLY A 158 3.00 19.63 -9.73
CA GLY A 158 4.34 19.71 -9.16
C GLY A 158 5.00 18.33 -9.00
N LEU A 159 4.27 17.34 -8.48
CA LEU A 159 4.76 15.96 -8.38
C LEU A 159 5.08 15.35 -9.75
N ALA A 160 4.22 15.59 -10.75
CA ALA A 160 4.43 15.10 -12.11
C ALA A 160 5.67 15.72 -12.77
N ALA A 161 5.95 17.00 -12.53
CA ALA A 161 7.14 17.67 -13.08
C ALA A 161 8.45 17.13 -12.49
N VAL A 162 8.47 16.79 -11.19
CA VAL A 162 9.65 16.23 -10.52
C VAL A 162 9.94 14.81 -10.99
N ASP A 163 8.90 14.00 -11.22
CA ASP A 163 9.03 12.62 -11.72
C ASP A 163 9.41 12.62 -13.22
N GLY A 164 8.80 13.49 -14.02
CA GLY A 164 9.12 13.68 -15.44
C GLY A 164 10.52 14.28 -15.70
N PHE A 165 11.19 14.85 -14.69
CA PHE A 165 12.60 15.26 -14.82
C PHE A 165 13.54 14.08 -15.12
N PHE A 166 13.12 12.85 -14.77
CA PHE A 166 13.84 11.62 -15.12
C PHE A 166 13.36 10.99 -16.43
N GLU A 167 12.33 11.53 -17.10
CA GLU A 167 11.99 11.23 -18.51
C GLU A 167 12.97 11.99 -19.45
N ILE A 168 14.27 11.75 -19.27
CA ILE A 168 15.27 12.11 -20.28
C ILE A 168 15.27 10.98 -21.31
N GLY A 169 14.40 11.13 -22.31
CA GLY A 169 14.23 10.26 -23.47
C GLY A 169 13.36 10.94 -24.51
#